data_AF-A0A5C7Z344-F1
#
_entry.id   AF-A0A5C7Z344-F1
#
_cell.length_a   1.000
_cell.length_b   1.000
_cell.length_c   1.000
_cell.angle_alpha   90.00
_cell.angle_beta   90.00
_cell.angle_gamma   90.00
#
_symmetry.space_group_name_H-M   'P 1'
#
loop_
_entity.id
_entity.type
_entity.pdbx_description
1 polymer ?
#
loop_
_entity_poly.entity_id
_entity_poly.type
_entity_poly.pdbx_seq_one_letter_code
_entity_poly.pdbx_strand_id
1 'polypeptide(L)' 'MFQLNKTIVSEEILEKEFVCNLSACQGACCVDGDAGAPLDEEETKILAEIFPKVKPFLRPEGI' A
#
# COMPACT_ATOMS: atom_id res chain seq x y z
N MET A 1 19.03 16.56 8.60
CA MET A 1 19.30 15.14 8.98
C MET A 1 20.06 15.15 10.30
N PHE A 2 19.74 14.27 11.26
CA PHE A 2 20.39 14.20 12.57
C PHE A 2 20.98 12.82 12.86
N GLN A 3 22.00 12.75 13.73
CA GLN A 3 22.75 11.52 14.01
C GLN A 3 22.32 10.88 15.33
N LEU A 4 22.05 9.57 15.31
CA LEU A 4 21.86 8.73 16.48
C LEU A 4 22.92 7.62 16.47
N ASN A 5 23.87 7.68 17.40
CA ASN A 5 25.04 6.81 17.44
C ASN A 5 25.81 6.81 16.10
N LYS A 6 25.72 5.73 15.33
CA LYS A 6 26.36 5.56 14.02
C LYS A 6 25.37 5.68 12.83
N THR A 7 24.11 6.01 13.11
CA THR A 7 23.05 6.08 12.10
C THR A 7 22.71 7.54 11.81
N ILE A 8 22.65 7.91 10.52
CA ILE A 8 22.15 9.21 10.06
C ILE A 8 20.66 9.06 9.77
N VAL A 9 19.84 9.92 10.37
CA VAL A 9 18.38 9.91 10.27
C VAL A 9 17.93 11.17 9.53
N SER A 10 17.03 11.01 8.55
CA SER A 10 16.43 12.15 7.85
C SER A 10 15.55 12.96 8.80
N GLU A 11 15.62 14.29 8.74
CA GLU A 11 14.70 15.16 9.50
C GLU A 11 13.27 15.06 8.99
N GLU A 12 13.09 14.61 7.75
CA GLU A 12 11.76 14.31 7.20
C GLU A 12 10.98 13.32 8.08
N ILE A 13 11.66 12.53 8.93
CA ILE A 13 11.00 11.63 9.88
C ILE A 13 10.11 12.36 10.90
N LEU A 14 10.38 13.64 11.16
CA LEU A 14 9.62 14.49 12.10
C LEU A 14 8.42 15.16 11.42
N GLU A 15 8.44 15.26 10.10
CA GLU A 15 7.47 16.03 9.31
C GLU A 15 6.52 15.11 8.51
N LYS A 16 7.01 13.96 8.04
CA LYS A 16 6.27 13.02 7.20
C LYS A 16 5.67 11.90 8.03
N GLU A 17 4.39 11.65 7.82
CA GLU A 17 3.70 10.47 8.35
C GLU A 17 3.99 9.26 7.45
N PHE A 18 4.61 8.20 7.99
CA PHE A 18 4.92 6.96 7.26
C PHE A 18 3.74 5.97 7.22
N VAL A 19 2.61 6.36 7.81
CA VAL A 19 1.37 5.59 7.85
C VAL A 19 0.22 6.52 7.51
N CYS A 20 -0.82 5.99 6.87
CA CYS A 20 -2.00 6.79 6.56
C CYS A 20 -2.67 7.27 7.85
N ASN A 21 -2.94 8.57 7.93
CA ASN A 21 -3.79 9.14 8.97
C ASN A 21 -5.26 8.92 8.63
N LEU A 22 -5.74 7.71 8.96
CA LEU A 22 -7.11 7.27 8.71
C LEU A 22 -8.15 8.16 9.38
N SER A 23 -7.82 8.81 10.50
CA SER A 23 -8.71 9.77 11.16
C SER A 23 -8.89 11.05 10.31
N ALA A 24 -7.84 11.48 9.61
CA ALA A 24 -7.87 12.66 8.74
C ALA A 24 -8.51 12.36 7.38
N CYS A 25 -8.17 11.23 6.76
CA CYS A 25 -8.67 10.90 5.42
C CYS A 25 -9.97 10.08 5.42
N GLN A 26 -10.33 9.43 6.53
CA GLN A 26 -11.48 8.53 6.64
C GLN A 26 -11.53 7.43 5.55
N GLY A 27 -10.37 7.05 5.00
CA GLY A 27 -10.27 6.11 3.90
C GLY A 27 -10.51 6.71 2.51
N ALA A 28 -10.75 8.02 2.38
CA ALA A 28 -10.95 8.70 1.10
C ALA A 28 -9.78 8.45 0.13
N CYS A 29 -8.52 8.52 0.58
CA CYS A 29 -7.36 8.23 -0.29
C CYS A 29 -7.31 6.78 -0.82
N CYS A 30 -8.00 5.83 -0.16
CA CYS A 30 -8.09 4.44 -0.58
C CYS A 30 -9.31 4.17 -1.48
N VAL A 31 -10.30 5.07 -1.49
CA VAL A 31 -11.53 4.98 -2.28
C VAL A 31 -11.46 5.89 -3.52
N ASP A 32 -10.97 7.12 -3.35
CA ASP A 32 -10.74 8.12 -4.38
C ASP A 32 -9.33 8.02 -5.02
N GLY A 33 -8.49 7.12 -4.51
CA GLY A 33 -7.19 6.82 -5.10
C GLY A 33 -7.36 6.01 -6.39
N ASP A 34 -7.55 6.69 -7.52
CA ASP A 34 -7.95 6.09 -8.80
C ASP A 34 -7.04 4.96 -9.34
N ALA A 35 -5.81 4.79 -8.87
CA ALA A 35 -4.84 3.93 -9.54
C ALA A 35 -4.29 2.76 -8.70
N GLY A 36 -4.59 2.67 -7.40
CA GLY A 36 -3.84 1.77 -6.51
C GLY A 36 -2.33 1.94 -6.68
N ALA A 37 -1.54 0.93 -6.33
CA ALA A 37 -0.16 0.86 -6.83
C ALA A 37 -0.20 0.33 -8.28
N PRO A 38 0.51 0.97 -9.24
CA PRO A 38 0.63 0.40 -10.58
C PRO A 38 1.31 -0.97 -10.49
N LEU A 39 0.84 -1.91 -11.30
CA LEU A 39 1.43 -3.24 -11.42
C LEU A 39 2.34 -3.29 -12.64
N ASP A 40 3.47 -3.96 -12.49
CA ASP A 40 4.30 -4.37 -13.62
C ASP A 40 3.63 -5.51 -14.39
N GLU A 41 3.95 -5.65 -15.69
CA GLU A 41 3.38 -6.72 -16.53
C GLU A 41 3.61 -8.13 -15.95
N GLU A 42 4.76 -8.37 -15.34
CA GLU A 42 5.07 -9.66 -14.71
C GLU A 42 4.21 -9.93 -13.46
N GLU A 43 3.86 -8.89 -12.70
CA GLU A 43 3.00 -9.03 -11.53
C GLU A 43 1.57 -9.44 -11.94
N THR A 44 1.08 -8.93 -13.08
CA THR A 44 -0.25 -9.32 -13.59
C THR A 44 -0.35 -10.80 -13.92
N LYS A 45 0.73 -11.42 -14.41
CA LYS A 45 0.78 -12.86 -14.72
C LYS A 45 0.69 -13.69 -13.44
N ILE A 46 1.41 -13.27 -12.40
CA ILE A 46 1.37 -13.92 -11.08
C ILE A 46 -0.06 -13.87 -10.52
N LEU A 47 -0.71 -12.71 -10.58
CA LEU A 47 -2.08 -12.53 -10.10
C LEU A 47 -3.08 -13.48 -10.81
N ALA A 48 -2.99 -13.59 -12.13
CA ALA A 48 -3.82 -14.50 -12.91
C ALA A 48 -3.59 -15.98 -12.53
N GLU A 49 -2.34 -16.37 -12.30
CA GLU A 49 -1.98 -17.75 -11.90
C GLU A 49 -2.50 -18.11 -10.50
N ILE A 50 -2.45 -17.17 -9.55
CA ILE A 50 -2.88 -17.42 -8.16
C ILE A 50 -4.38 -17.27 -7.96
N PHE A 51 -5.08 -16.54 -8.83
CA PHE A 51 -6.50 -16.24 -8.66
C PHE A 51 -7.37 -17.48 -8.42
N PRO A 52 -7.21 -18.62 -9.13
CA PRO A 52 -7.97 -19.85 -8.84
C PRO A 52 -7.76 -20.40 -7.42
N LYS A 53 -6.58 -20.16 -6.82
CA LYS A 53 -6.25 -20.57 -5.45
C LYS A 53 -6.89 -19.66 -4.41
N VAL A 54 -7.04 -18.37 -4.73
CA VAL A 54 -7.60 -17.35 -3.83
C VAL A 54 -9.13 -17.30 -3.91
N LYS A 55 -9.70 -17.51 -5.11
CA LYS A 55 -11.13 -17.41 -5.40
C LYS A 55 -12.05 -18.11 -4.40
N PRO A 56 -11.77 -19.33 -3.89
CA PRO A 56 -12.64 -20.00 -2.91
C PRO A 56 -12.78 -19.26 -1.58
N PHE A 57 -11.85 -18.35 -1.27
CA PHE A 57 -11.86 -17.56 -0.04
C PHE A 57 -12.50 -16.19 -0.21
N LEU A 58 -12.88 -15.82 -1.44
CA LEU A 58 -13.53 -14.54 -1.74
C LEU A 58 -15.05 -14.67 -1.65
N ARG A 59 -15.69 -13.62 -1.16
CA ARG A 59 -17.14 -13.49 -1.22
C ARG A 59 -17.58 -13.23 -2.67
N PRO A 60 -18.83 -13.49 -3.04
CA PRO A 60 -19.34 -13.18 -4.39
C PRO A 60 -19.11 -11.73 -4.82
N GLU A 61 -19.16 -10.76 -3.89
CA GLU A 61 -18.91 -9.34 -4.17
C GLU A 61 -17.44 -8.99 -4.41
N GLY A 62 -16.51 -9.91 -4.12
CA GLY A 62 -15.07 -9.75 -4.30
C GLY A 62 -14.48 -10.56 -5.45
N ILE A 63 -15.33 -11.14 -6.30
CA ILE A 63 -14.96 -11.88 -7.53
C ILE A 63 -15.33 -11.02 -8.73
#